data_AF-A0A945B7P7-F1
#
_entry.id   AF-A0A945B7P7-F1
#
_cell.length_a   1.000
_cell.length_b   1.000
_cell.length_c   1.000
_cell.angle_alpha   90.00
_cell.angle_beta   90.00
_cell.angle_gamma   90.00
#
_symmetry.space_group_name_H-M   'P 1'
#
loop_
_entity.id
_entity.type
_entity.pdbx_description
1 polymer ?
#
loop_
_entity_poly.entity_id
_entity_poly.type
_entity_poly.pdbx_seq_one_letter_code
_entity_poly.pdbx_strand_id
1 'polypeptide(L)'
;MECELLEFNGENNHVHMIISANPKITLSNLVGKLKGKSSYILRRDHFDKIQKSLWGRHFWSPSYCVVSTGGASVDVVRKYIENQNGSK
;
A
#
# COMPACT_ATOMS: atom_id res chain seq x y z
N MET A 1 -11.75 -2.78 2.16
CA MET A 1 -10.76 -2.72 1.08
C MET A 1 -10.27 -4.13 0.90
N GLU A 2 -10.38 -4.69 -0.29
CA GLU A 2 -9.85 -6.03 -0.60
C GLU A 2 -8.34 -5.93 -0.83
N CYS A 3 -7.60 -5.68 0.24
CA CYS A 3 -6.15 -5.82 0.25
C CYS A 3 -5.70 -6.53 1.52
N GLU A 4 -4.58 -7.21 1.41
CA GLU A 4 -3.91 -7.91 2.49
C GLU A 4 -2.52 -7.30 2.69
N LEU A 5 -2.14 -7.07 3.94
CA LEU A 5 -0.79 -6.65 4.31
C LEU A 5 0.06 -7.92 4.46
N LEU A 6 1.02 -8.12 3.56
CA LEU A 6 1.89 -9.28 3.57
C LEU A 6 3.12 -9.04 4.45
N GLU A 7 3.74 -7.86 4.32
CA GLU A 7 4.89 -7.46 5.13
C GLU A 7 4.83 -5.96 5.46
N PHE A 8 5.36 -5.61 6.63
CA PHE A 8 5.45 -4.23 7.09
C PHE A 8 6.80 -4.03 7.79
N ASN A 9 7.53 -3.01 7.36
CA ASN A 9 8.75 -2.57 8.03
C ASN A 9 8.89 -1.05 7.89
N GLY A 10 9.88 -0.44 8.54
CA GLY A 10 10.12 0.98 8.40
C GLY A 10 11.36 1.44 9.15
N GLU A 11 11.72 2.68 8.84
CA GLU A 11 12.77 3.42 9.50
C GLU A 11 12.16 4.60 10.26
N ASN A 12 13.01 5.38 10.94
CA ASN A 12 12.58 6.53 11.72
C ASN A 12 11.81 7.61 10.92
N ASN A 13 11.95 7.63 9.58
CA ASN A 13 11.36 8.66 8.71
C ASN A 13 10.52 8.13 7.53
N HIS A 14 10.36 6.81 7.39
CA HIS A 14 9.53 6.23 6.32
C HIS A 14 9.11 4.79 6.64
N VAL A 15 8.09 4.29 5.95
CA VAL A 15 7.58 2.92 6.09
C VAL A 15 7.58 2.21 4.74
N HIS A 16 7.81 0.90 4.78
CA HIS A 16 7.75 -0.02 3.65
C HIS A 16 6.63 -1.03 3.90
N MET A 17 5.83 -1.30 2.87
CA MET A 17 4.72 -2.25 2.94
C MET A 17 4.70 -3.11 1.69
N ILE A 18 4.62 -4.44 1.88
CA ILE A 18 4.23 -5.36 0.81
C ILE A 18 2.75 -5.64 0.99
N ILE A 19 1.97 -5.36 -0.05
CA ILE A 19 0.52 -5.54 -0.05
C ILE A 19 0.10 -6.40 -1.23
N SER A 20 -0.85 -7.30 -0.99
CA SER A 20 -1.65 -7.91 -2.05
C SER A 20 -2.92 -7.09 -2.20
N ALA A 21 -3.20 -6.54 -3.38
CA ALA A 21 -4.37 -5.70 -3.61
C ALA A 21 -5.17 -6.20 -4.82
N ASN A 22 -6.50 -6.18 -4.69
CA ASN A 22 -7.38 -6.46 -5.83
C ASN A 22 -7.09 -5.45 -6.98
N PRO A 23 -6.95 -5.91 -8.25
CA PRO A 23 -6.69 -5.03 -9.39
C PRO A 23 -7.70 -3.88 -9.59
N LYS A 24 -8.93 -4.01 -9.04
CA LYS A 24 -9.95 -2.94 -9.07
C LYS A 24 -9.62 -1.76 -8.15
N ILE A 25 -8.63 -1.89 -7.27
CA ILE A 25 -8.23 -0.85 -6.34
C ILE A 25 -7.28 0.12 -7.03
N THR A 26 -7.64 1.40 -7.04
CA THR A 26 -6.69 2.46 -7.39
C THR A 26 -5.63 2.60 -6.29
N LEU A 27 -4.37 2.34 -6.63
CA LEU A 27 -3.26 2.38 -5.67
C LEU A 27 -3.10 3.76 -5.01
N SER A 28 -3.30 4.84 -5.75
CA SER A 28 -3.26 6.21 -5.21
C SER A 28 -4.32 6.43 -4.11
N ASN A 29 -5.53 5.91 -4.31
CA ASN A 29 -6.61 5.97 -3.32
C ASN A 29 -6.30 5.14 -2.09
N LEU A 30 -5.72 3.95 -2.26
CA LEU A 30 -5.29 3.09 -1.15
C LEU A 30 -4.23 3.81 -0.29
N VAL A 31 -3.16 4.30 -0.93
CA VAL A 31 -2.08 5.01 -0.25
C VAL A 31 -2.59 6.28 0.44
N GLY A 32 -3.46 7.05 -0.22
CA GLY A 32 -4.10 8.23 0.36
C GLY A 32 -4.90 7.90 1.63
N LYS A 33 -5.69 6.82 1.61
CA LYS A 33 -6.45 6.35 2.78
C LYS A 33 -5.53 5.88 3.91
N LEU A 34 -4.48 5.12 3.59
CA LEU A 34 -3.52 4.64 4.59
C LEU A 34 -2.80 5.81 5.27
N LYS A 35 -2.23 6.74 4.48
CA LYS A 35 -1.54 7.93 5.00
C LYS A 35 -2.49 8.84 5.79
N GLY A 36 -3.70 9.08 5.27
CA GLY A 36 -4.69 9.93 5.93
C GLY A 36 -5.16 9.35 7.27
N LYS A 37 -5.58 8.08 7.28
CA LYS A 37 -6.11 7.44 8.49
C LYS A 37 -5.05 7.25 9.56
N SER A 38 -3.84 6.80 9.18
CA SER A 38 -2.71 6.68 10.13
C SER A 38 -2.35 8.04 10.72
N SER A 39 -2.24 9.09 9.89
CA SER A 39 -1.93 10.42 10.36
C SER A 39 -2.99 11.00 11.31
N TYR A 40 -4.28 10.68 11.08
CA TYR A 40 -5.35 11.03 12.00
C TYR A 40 -5.21 10.30 13.35
N ILE A 41 -5.04 8.97 13.33
CA ILE A 41 -4.91 8.15 14.54
C ILE A 41 -3.69 8.58 15.36
N LEU A 42 -2.52 8.72 14.74
CA LEU A 42 -1.29 9.11 15.42
C LEU A 42 -1.40 10.51 16.06
N ARG A 43 -2.07 11.45 15.39
CA ARG A 43 -2.30 12.79 15.97
C ARG A 43 -3.34 12.81 17.07
N ARG A 44 -4.33 11.91 17.03
CA ARG A 44 -5.34 11.80 18.08
C ARG A 44 -4.78 11.14 19.33
N ASP A 45 -4.01 10.07 19.17
CA ASP A 45 -3.67 9.15 20.25
C ASP A 45 -2.21 9.30 20.75
N HIS A 46 -1.32 9.90 19.95
CA HIS A 46 0.12 9.96 20.22
C HIS A 46 0.76 11.32 19.89
N PHE A 47 -0.03 12.41 19.97
CA PHE A 47 0.43 13.74 19.59
C PHE A 47 1.73 14.17 20.30
N ASP A 48 1.81 13.89 21.60
CA ASP A 48 2.96 14.16 22.45
C ASP A 48 4.27 13.55 21.91
N LYS A 49 4.17 12.35 21.34
CA LYS A 49 5.32 11.60 20.77
C LYS A 49 5.70 12.09 19.38
N ILE A 50 4.74 12.47 18.55
CA ILE A 50 4.98 12.76 17.13
C ILE A 50 5.18 14.24 16.80
N GLN A 51 4.87 15.16 17.72
CA GLN A 51 4.89 16.61 17.46
C GLN A 51 6.21 17.11 16.85
N LYS A 52 7.35 16.54 17.28
CA LYS A 52 8.69 16.91 16.79
C LYS A 52 9.01 16.33 15.41
N SER A 53 8.26 15.31 14.97
CA SER A 53 8.40 14.65 13.68
C SER A 53 7.48 15.26 12.62
N LEU A 54 6.58 16.18 12.99
CA LEU A 54 5.67 16.84 12.05
C LEU A 54 6.42 17.91 11.25
N TRP A 55 6.18 17.93 9.94
CA TRP A 55 6.54 19.06 9.11
C TRP A 55 5.35 20.00 8.99
N GLY A 56 5.29 20.99 9.88
CA GLY A 56 4.13 21.87 10.02
C GLY A 56 2.89 21.07 10.44
N ARG A 57 1.86 21.04 9.59
CA ARG A 57 0.64 20.24 9.80
C ARG A 57 0.67 18.88 9.10
N HIS A 58 1.82 18.42 8.60
CA HIS A 58 1.93 17.18 7.84
C HIS A 58 2.74 16.13 8.61
N PHE A 59 2.18 14.92 8.73
CA PHE A 59 2.89 13.76 9.26
C PHE A 59 3.62 13.00 8.16
N TRP A 60 2.94 12.77 7.03
CA TRP A 60 3.53 12.14 5.86
C TRP A 60 3.90 13.17 4.79
N SER A 61 4.98 12.91 4.06
CA SER A 61 5.25 13.57 2.77
C SER A 61 4.04 13.43 1.84
N PRO A 62 3.73 14.40 0.96
CA PRO A 62 2.67 14.23 -0.05
C PRO A 62 2.98 13.08 -1.02
N SER A 63 4.25 12.84 -1.32
CA SER A 63 4.72 11.82 -2.24
C SER A 63 4.62 10.39 -1.68
N TYR A 64 4.65 9.40 -2.56
CA TYR A 64 4.71 7.97 -2.23
C TYR A 64 5.36 7.20 -3.37
N CYS A 65 5.92 6.02 -3.08
CA CYS A 65 6.50 5.11 -4.07
C CYS A 65 5.67 3.83 -4.12
N VAL A 66 5.40 3.32 -5.32
CA VAL A 66 4.80 2.00 -5.52
C VAL A 66 5.58 1.29 -6.61
N VAL A 67 6.03 0.08 -6.29
CA VAL A 67 6.75 -0.80 -7.22
C VAL A 67 6.02 -2.14 -7.22
N SER A 68 5.65 -2.63 -8.40
CA SER A 68 5.08 -3.97 -8.55
C SER A 68 6.15 -5.02 -8.26
N THR A 69 5.86 -5.98 -7.39
CA THR A 69 6.71 -7.14 -7.14
C THR A 69 6.07 -8.38 -7.77
N GLY A 70 6.89 -9.14 -8.49
CA GLY A 70 6.44 -10.36 -9.19
C GLY A 70 6.06 -10.12 -10.65
N GLY A 71 6.81 -10.74 -11.55
CA GLY A 71 6.25 -11.12 -12.85
C GLY A 71 5.41 -12.38 -12.64
N ALA A 72 4.21 -12.43 -13.23
CA ALA A 72 3.56 -13.73 -13.41
C ALA A 72 4.55 -14.62 -14.20
N SER A 73 4.86 -15.81 -13.71
CA SER A 73 5.66 -16.74 -14.50
C SER A 73 4.93 -16.98 -15.83
N VAL A 74 5.69 -17.22 -16.90
CA VAL A 74 5.11 -17.51 -18.22
C VAL A 74 4.11 -18.66 -18.12
N ASP A 75 4.33 -19.60 -17.20
CA ASP A 75 3.43 -20.72 -16.94
C ASP A 75 2.09 -20.32 -16.32
N VAL A 76 2.08 -19.31 -15.43
CA VAL A 76 0.83 -18.75 -14.87
C VAL A 76 0.01 -18.07 -15.96
N VAL A 77 0.68 -17.31 -16.84
CA VAL A 77 0.02 -16.65 -17.97
C VAL A 77 -0.50 -17.68 -18.98
N ARG A 78 0.30 -18.71 -19.29
CA ARG A 78 -0.09 -19.78 -20.21
C ARG A 78 -1.30 -20.55 -19.71
N LYS A 79 -1.30 -20.97 -18.44
CA LYS A 79 -2.47 -21.63 -17.82
C LYS A 79 -3.72 -20.75 -17.83
N TYR A 80 -3.57 -19.45 -17.58
CA TYR A 80 -4.69 -18.51 -17.69
C TYR A 80 -5.28 -18.51 -19.12
N ILE A 81 -4.44 -18.43 -20.15
CA ILE A 81 -4.88 -18.44 -21.56
C ILE A 81 -5.56 -19.76 -21.93
N GLU A 82 -4.99 -20.90 -21.54
CA GLU A 82 -5.56 -22.23 -21.80
C GLU A 82 -6.95 -22.38 -21.15
N ASN A 83 -7.09 -21.93 -19.90
CA ASN A 83 -8.35 -22.00 -19.17
C ASN A 83 -9.44 -21.07 -19.74
N GLN A 84 -9.07 -19.96 -20.38
CA GLN A 84 -10.02 -19.06 -21.05
C GLN A 84 -10.61 -19.66 -22.33
N ASN A 85 -9.86 -20.54 -23.01
CA ASN A 85 -10.31 -21.18 -24.25
C ASN A 85 -11.26 -22.38 -24.04
N GLY A 86 -11.37 -22.91 -22.82
CA GLY A 86 -12.24 -24.05 -22.49
C GLY A 86 -13.72 -23.69 -22.21
N SER A 87 -14.12 -22.43 -22.41
CA SER A 87 -15.49 -21.95 -22.17
C SER A 87 -16.34 -21.82 -23.45
N LYS A 88 -16.01 -22.56 -24.51
CA LYS A 88 -16.85 -22.68 -25.71
C LYS A 88 -17.58 -24.01 -25.74
#